data_AF-A0A7Z9Q184-F1
#
_entry.id   AF-A0A7Z9Q184-F1
#
_cell.length_a   1.000
_cell.length_b   1.000
_cell.length_c   1.000
_cell.angle_alpha   90.00
_cell.angle_beta   90.00
_cell.angle_gamma   90.00
#
_symmetry.space_group_name_H-M   'P 1'
#
loop_
_entity.id
_entity.type
_entity.pdbx_description
1 polymer ?
#
loop_
_entity_poly.entity_id
_entity_poly.type
_entity_poly.pdbx_seq_one_letter_code
_entity_poly.pdbx_strand_id
1 'polypeptide(L)'
;MIVGRRKSGFTLAEMMLTLALVALVYTMVSTILIQISRYVKAGREVARERYILLKTVEDLRYQLRSLYIPPGDKPGLLGRQTPISGRDSLQFLTCNGSVHKGVVEGTYMVRDDREEVSLQDEENSSSLFYREFPFRKMQFRTLDPYEEAPWKVKLSNVRLFELEYSAGGNIFQR
;
A
#
# COMPACT_ATOMS: atom_id res chain seq x y z
N MET A 1 11.16 -84.71 10.61
CA MET A 1 10.86 -83.83 9.46
C MET A 1 10.89 -82.39 9.94
N ILE A 2 11.97 -81.66 9.69
CA ILE A 2 12.07 -80.24 10.03
C ILE A 2 11.57 -79.46 8.81
N VAL A 3 10.38 -78.90 8.92
CA VAL A 3 9.80 -78.01 7.90
C VAL A 3 10.64 -76.74 7.91
N GLY A 4 11.50 -76.60 6.90
CA GLY A 4 12.31 -75.40 6.71
C GLY A 4 11.42 -74.19 6.46
N ARG A 5 11.26 -73.33 7.46
CA ARG A 5 10.78 -71.96 7.27
C ARG A 5 11.73 -71.25 6.31
N ARG A 6 11.35 -71.13 5.04
CA ARG A 6 11.99 -70.18 4.12
C ARG A 6 11.75 -68.78 4.69
N LYS A 7 12.80 -68.16 5.24
CA LYS A 7 12.78 -66.73 5.56
C LYS A 7 12.67 -66.00 4.21
N SER A 8 11.52 -65.40 3.90
CA SER A 8 11.41 -64.55 2.70
C SER A 8 12.24 -63.28 2.95
N GLY A 9 13.49 -63.29 2.50
CA GLY A 9 14.31 -62.10 2.45
C GLY A 9 13.89 -61.23 1.28
N PHE A 10 13.78 -59.92 1.51
CA PHE A 10 13.57 -58.94 0.44
C PHE A 10 14.70 -59.02 -0.58
N THR A 11 14.36 -59.05 -1.86
CA THR A 11 15.37 -59.00 -2.91
C THR A 11 15.98 -57.60 -2.98
N LEU A 12 17.25 -57.49 -3.36
CA LEU A 12 17.94 -56.19 -3.49
C LEU A 12 17.20 -55.26 -4.48
N ALA A 13 16.59 -55.83 -5.51
CA ALA A 13 15.75 -55.11 -6.46
C ALA A 13 14.49 -54.51 -5.82
N GLU A 14 13.79 -55.24 -4.94
CA GLU A 14 12.64 -54.71 -4.19
C GLU A 14 13.05 -53.60 -3.21
N MET A 15 14.23 -53.71 -2.58
CA MET A 15 14.75 -52.62 -1.74
C MET A 15 15.10 -51.37 -2.56
N MET A 16 15.68 -51.52 -3.74
CA MET A 16 15.97 -50.38 -4.63
C MET A 16 14.69 -49.74 -5.16
N LEU A 17 13.68 -50.54 -5.52
CA LEU A 17 12.40 -50.04 -6.01
C LEU A 17 11.63 -49.28 -4.93
N THR A 18 11.60 -49.81 -3.70
CA THR A 18 10.97 -49.11 -2.57
C THR A 18 11.70 -47.82 -2.20
N LEU A 19 13.03 -47.81 -2.21
CA LEU A 19 13.82 -46.57 -2.03
C LEU A 19 13.56 -45.54 -3.12
N ALA A 20 13.50 -45.96 -4.39
CA ALA A 20 13.19 -45.08 -5.51
C ALA A 20 11.77 -44.49 -5.39
N LEU A 21 10.79 -45.31 -5.00
CA LEU A 21 9.42 -44.86 -4.76
C LEU A 21 9.36 -43.83 -3.61
N VAL A 22 10.04 -44.10 -2.50
CA VAL A 22 10.12 -43.19 -1.36
C VAL A 22 10.78 -41.87 -1.76
N ALA A 23 11.87 -41.91 -2.53
CA ALA A 23 12.53 -40.72 -3.05
C ALA A 23 11.61 -39.91 -3.99
N LEU A 24 10.84 -40.59 -4.84
CA LEU A 24 9.88 -39.93 -5.74
C LEU A 24 8.75 -39.26 -4.95
N VAL A 25 8.15 -39.97 -3.99
CA VAL A 25 7.11 -39.42 -3.13
C VAL A 25 7.65 -38.23 -2.33
N TYR A 26 8.86 -38.35 -1.78
CA TYR A 26 9.50 -37.27 -1.04
C TYR A 26 9.74 -36.02 -1.90
N THR A 27 10.25 -36.19 -3.12
CA THR A 27 10.46 -35.07 -4.05
C THR A 27 9.15 -34.43 -4.50
N MET A 28 8.11 -35.22 -4.75
CA MET A 28 6.77 -34.73 -5.07
C MET A 28 6.17 -33.91 -3.91
N VAL A 29 6.21 -34.43 -2.68
CA VAL A 29 5.72 -33.70 -1.50
C VAL A 29 6.53 -32.42 -1.27
N SER A 30 7.87 -32.48 -1.39
CA SER A 30 8.74 -31.33 -1.21
C SER A 30 8.45 -30.22 -2.23
N THR A 31 8.31 -30.57 -3.50
CA THR A 31 7.98 -29.60 -4.56
C THR A 31 6.61 -28.95 -4.36
N ILE A 32 5.59 -29.73 -3.97
CA ILE A 32 4.26 -29.21 -3.65
C ILE A 32 4.32 -28.23 -2.48
N LEU A 33 5.03 -28.57 -1.39
CA LEU A 33 5.20 -27.68 -0.24
C LEU A 33 5.89 -26.36 -0.61
N ILE A 34 6.93 -26.42 -1.44
CA ILE A 34 7.61 -25.21 -1.93
C ILE A 34 6.66 -24.34 -2.76
N GLN A 35 5.87 -24.94 -3.64
CA GLN A 35 4.90 -24.20 -4.45
C GLN A 35 3.83 -23.54 -3.57
N ILE A 36 3.23 -24.28 -2.64
CA ILE A 36 2.23 -23.75 -1.70
C ILE A 36 2.82 -22.58 -0.89
N SER A 37 4.05 -22.73 -0.39
CA SER A 37 4.74 -21.66 0.35
C SER A 37 4.90 -20.39 -0.48
N ARG A 38 5.31 -20.52 -1.76
CA ARG A 38 5.41 -19.39 -2.68
C ARG A 38 4.06 -18.74 -2.97
N TYR A 39 3.02 -19.54 -3.23
CA TYR A 39 1.66 -19.04 -3.46
C TYR A 39 1.10 -18.31 -2.25
N VAL A 40 1.29 -18.84 -1.04
CA VAL A 40 0.83 -18.19 0.20
C VAL A 40 1.58 -16.88 0.41
N LYS A 41 2.90 -16.84 0.16
CA LYS A 41 3.69 -15.61 0.28
C LYS A 41 3.21 -14.54 -0.71
N ALA A 42 3.03 -14.89 -1.98
CA ALA A 42 2.53 -13.97 -2.99
C ALA A 42 1.10 -13.49 -2.69
N GLY A 43 0.21 -14.40 -2.27
CA GLY A 43 -1.16 -14.06 -1.90
C GLY A 43 -1.24 -13.12 -0.69
N ARG A 44 -0.35 -13.30 0.30
CA ARG A 44 -0.23 -12.38 1.44
C ARG A 44 0.22 -10.99 1.03
N GLU A 45 1.17 -10.89 0.11
CA GLU A 45 1.65 -9.58 -0.36
C GLU A 45 0.54 -8.82 -1.10
N VAL A 46 -0.15 -9.47 -2.03
CA VAL A 46 -1.29 -8.88 -2.76
C VAL A 46 -2.42 -8.47 -1.80
N ALA A 47 -2.73 -9.31 -0.80
CA ALA A 47 -3.73 -8.98 0.20
C ALA A 47 -3.34 -7.76 1.04
N ARG A 48 -2.05 -7.66 1.40
CA ARG A 48 -1.50 -6.51 2.14
C ARG A 48 -1.60 -5.22 1.33
N GLU A 49 -1.20 -5.25 0.06
CA GLU A 49 -1.31 -4.08 -0.84
C GLU A 49 -2.76 -3.61 -0.97
N ARG A 50 -3.70 -4.54 -1.21
CA ARG A 50 -5.13 -4.23 -1.28
C ARG A 50 -5.66 -3.64 0.02
N TYR A 51 -5.23 -4.18 1.17
CA TYR A 51 -5.62 -3.65 2.46
C TYR A 51 -5.13 -2.21 2.66
N ILE A 52 -3.88 -1.91 2.30
CA ILE A 52 -3.31 -0.55 2.42
C ILE A 52 -4.06 0.42 1.50
N LEU A 53 -4.38 0.01 0.27
CA LEU A 53 -5.19 0.79 -0.66
C LEU A 53 -6.56 1.11 -0.07
N LEU A 54 -7.31 0.10 0.36
CA LEU A 54 -8.64 0.30 0.93
C LEU A 54 -8.61 1.19 2.16
N LYS A 55 -7.64 0.97 3.06
CA LYS A 55 -7.45 1.80 4.24
C LYS A 55 -7.17 3.27 3.87
N THR A 56 -6.31 3.52 2.90
CA THR A 56 -5.98 4.88 2.47
C THR A 56 -7.16 5.59 1.82
N VAL A 57 -7.92 4.89 0.97
CA VAL A 57 -9.14 5.42 0.36
C VAL A 57 -10.18 5.75 1.43
N GLU A 58 -10.33 4.88 2.43
CA GLU A 58 -11.27 5.08 3.52
C GLU A 58 -10.86 6.25 4.44
N ASP A 59 -9.57 6.37 4.78
CA ASP A 59 -9.01 7.52 5.50
C ASP A 59 -9.33 8.83 4.74
N LEU A 60 -9.03 8.89 3.44
CA LEU A 60 -9.29 10.04 2.59
C LEU A 60 -10.80 10.35 2.52
N ARG A 61 -11.64 9.34 2.35
CA ARG A 61 -13.10 9.48 2.30
C ARG A 61 -13.63 10.10 3.59
N TYR A 62 -13.19 9.62 4.75
CA TYR A 62 -13.63 10.20 6.02
C TYR A 62 -13.15 11.64 6.19
N GLN A 63 -11.90 11.92 5.82
CA GLN A 63 -11.32 13.28 5.88
C GLN A 63 -12.07 14.27 4.98
N LEU A 64 -12.43 13.87 3.77
CA LEU A 64 -13.22 14.67 2.82
C LEU A 64 -14.69 14.80 3.23
N ARG A 65 -15.23 13.86 3.99
CA ARG A 65 -16.58 13.97 4.55
C ARG A 65 -16.64 14.95 5.72
N SER A 66 -15.55 15.12 6.45
CA SER A 66 -15.44 16.01 7.61
C SER A 66 -14.70 17.31 7.28
N LEU A 67 -14.87 17.83 6.05
CA LEU A 67 -14.27 19.09 5.66
C LEU A 67 -14.74 20.22 6.56
N TYR A 68 -13.78 20.98 7.06
CA TYR A 68 -14.02 22.16 7.85
C TYR A 68 -14.01 23.39 6.94
N ILE A 69 -15.10 24.15 6.96
CA ILE A 69 -15.21 25.41 6.22
C ILE A 69 -15.11 26.55 7.24
N PRO A 70 -14.01 27.31 7.27
CA PRO A 70 -13.90 28.45 8.16
C PRO A 70 -14.93 29.53 7.79
N PRO A 71 -15.53 30.22 8.77
CA PRO A 71 -16.50 31.27 8.51
C PRO A 71 -15.85 32.45 7.75
N GLY A 72 -16.41 32.80 6.60
CA GLY A 72 -15.98 33.96 5.80
C GLY A 72 -14.99 33.67 4.66
N ASP A 73 -14.58 32.42 4.46
CA ASP A 73 -13.68 32.03 3.36
C ASP A 73 -14.38 31.13 2.32
N LYS A 74 -13.80 31.05 1.12
CA LYS A 74 -14.24 30.11 0.06
C LYS A 74 -14.02 28.65 0.55
N PRO A 75 -14.81 27.66 0.08
CA PRO A 75 -14.87 26.32 0.67
C PRO A 75 -13.46 25.74 0.87
N GLY A 76 -13.22 25.18 2.06
CA GLY A 76 -11.91 24.75 2.60
C GLY A 76 -11.22 23.58 1.89
N LEU A 77 -11.43 23.47 0.58
CA LEU A 77 -10.77 22.56 -0.34
C LEU A 77 -9.99 23.40 -1.35
N LEU A 78 -8.69 23.56 -1.11
CA LEU A 78 -7.78 24.16 -2.08
C LEU A 78 -7.11 23.02 -2.83
N GLY A 79 -7.74 22.60 -3.93
CA GLY A 79 -7.00 21.89 -4.97
C GLY A 79 -5.98 22.88 -5.53
N ARG A 80 -4.72 22.74 -5.14
CA ARG A 80 -3.64 23.56 -5.71
C ARG A 80 -2.91 22.68 -6.71
N GLN A 81 -2.95 23.05 -7.98
CA GLN A 81 -1.99 22.50 -8.94
C GLN A 81 -0.60 22.78 -8.36
N THR A 82 0.14 21.71 -8.07
CA THR A 82 1.51 21.88 -7.62
C THR A 82 2.32 22.53 -8.74
N PRO A 83 3.35 23.33 -8.40
CA PRO A 83 4.30 23.84 -9.40
C PRO A 83 5.07 22.73 -10.11
N ILE A 84 4.95 21.48 -9.65
CA ILE A 84 5.50 20.28 -10.29
C ILE A 84 4.49 19.82 -11.35
N SER A 85 4.89 19.94 -12.60
CA SER A 85 4.11 19.63 -13.80
C SER A 85 3.49 18.23 -13.76
N GLY A 86 2.15 18.16 -13.82
CA GLY A 86 1.40 16.96 -14.19
C GLY A 86 0.90 16.05 -13.06
N ARG A 87 1.02 16.45 -11.78
CA ARG A 87 0.42 15.73 -10.65
C ARG A 87 -0.37 16.68 -9.78
N ASP A 88 -1.61 16.32 -9.46
CA ASP A 88 -2.45 17.17 -8.62
C ASP A 88 -2.01 17.06 -7.15
N SER A 89 -2.25 18.12 -6.38
CA SER A 89 -2.11 18.07 -4.93
C SER A 89 -3.41 18.54 -4.28
N LEU A 90 -3.77 17.89 -3.19
CA LEU A 90 -5.03 18.14 -2.50
C LEU A 90 -4.74 18.65 -1.10
N GLN A 91 -5.09 19.91 -0.87
CA GLN A 91 -4.95 20.56 0.43
C GLN A 91 -6.31 20.97 0.95
N PHE A 92 -6.60 20.65 2.20
CA PHE A 92 -7.91 20.90 2.79
C PHE A 92 -7.85 21.01 4.31
N LEU A 93 -8.91 21.58 4.87
CA LEU A 93 -9.14 21.59 6.31
C LEU A 93 -10.14 20.49 6.67
N THR A 94 -9.85 19.68 7.69
CA THR A 94 -10.73 18.61 8.15
C THR A 94 -10.78 18.52 9.67
N CYS A 95 -11.92 18.13 10.22
CA CYS A 95 -12.06 17.84 11.65
C CYS A 95 -11.58 16.42 12.02
N ASN A 96 -11.25 15.59 11.03
CA ASN A 96 -10.88 14.18 11.23
C ASN A 96 -9.42 13.93 10.82
N GLY A 97 -8.49 14.61 11.49
CA GLY A 97 -7.07 14.36 11.34
C GLY A 97 -6.70 12.92 11.71
N SER A 98 -5.64 12.41 11.10
CA SER A 98 -5.13 11.06 11.37
C SER A 98 -4.28 10.98 12.65
N VAL A 99 -3.62 12.08 13.02
CA VAL A 99 -2.73 12.16 14.19
C VAL A 99 -3.25 13.18 15.20
N HIS A 100 -3.63 14.36 14.73
CA HIS A 100 -4.02 15.47 15.60
C HIS A 100 -5.53 15.52 15.83
N LYS A 101 -5.92 15.88 17.06
CA LYS A 101 -7.31 16.15 17.42
C LYS A 101 -7.69 17.58 17.05
N GLY A 102 -8.95 17.78 16.63
CA GLY A 102 -9.49 19.08 16.25
C GLY A 102 -9.39 19.32 14.74
N VAL A 103 -9.51 20.59 14.33
CA VAL A 103 -9.35 20.96 12.93
C VAL A 103 -7.88 20.84 12.55
N VAL A 104 -7.61 20.19 11.42
CA VAL A 104 -6.27 20.01 10.87
C VAL A 104 -6.25 20.42 9.41
N GLU A 105 -5.08 20.87 8.97
CA GLU A 105 -4.76 21.10 7.57
C GLU A 105 -4.07 19.86 7.02
N GLY A 106 -4.76 19.10 6.18
CA GLY A 106 -4.23 17.92 5.50
C GLY A 106 -3.72 18.27 4.11
N THR A 107 -2.64 17.62 3.68
CA THR A 107 -2.14 17.70 2.31
C THR A 107 -1.80 16.31 1.78
N TYR A 108 -2.39 15.95 0.64
CA TYR A 108 -1.96 14.82 -0.19
C TYR A 108 -1.18 15.29 -1.39
N MET A 109 -0.08 14.62 -1.69
CA MET A 109 0.79 14.94 -2.82
C MET A 109 1.47 13.67 -3.33
N VAL A 110 1.52 13.50 -4.65
CA VAL A 110 2.35 12.45 -5.26
C VAL A 110 3.74 13.01 -5.52
N ARG A 111 4.78 12.30 -5.05
CA ARG A 111 6.18 12.61 -5.33
C ARG A 111 6.88 11.38 -5.87
N ASP A 112 7.92 11.60 -6.67
CA ASP A 112 8.81 10.52 -7.05
C ASP A 112 9.71 10.17 -5.86
N ASP A 113 9.88 8.90 -5.57
CA ASP A 113 10.75 8.38 -4.49
C ASP A 113 12.25 8.53 -4.82
N ARG A 114 12.58 9.23 -5.91
CA ARG A 114 13.93 9.40 -6.47
C ARG A 114 14.86 10.29 -5.62
N GLU A 115 14.38 10.87 -4.51
CA GLU A 115 15.24 11.65 -3.61
C GLU A 115 16.01 10.80 -2.58
N GLU A 116 15.72 9.49 -2.39
CA GLU A 116 16.45 8.69 -1.37
C GLU A 116 16.88 7.26 -1.74
N VAL A 117 16.55 6.67 -2.90
CA VAL A 117 16.98 5.29 -3.19
C VAL A 117 17.56 5.10 -4.60
N SER A 118 18.80 4.65 -4.58
CA SER A 118 19.66 4.18 -5.67
C SER A 118 18.95 3.30 -6.71
N LEU A 119 19.19 3.63 -7.99
CA LEU A 119 19.25 2.75 -9.17
C LEU A 119 18.90 1.26 -8.94
N GLN A 120 17.70 0.81 -9.36
CA GLN A 120 17.55 -0.45 -10.13
C GLN A 120 16.13 -0.82 -10.63
N ASP A 121 15.04 -0.16 -10.26
CA ASP A 121 13.71 -0.48 -10.81
C ASP A 121 13.11 0.71 -11.60
N GLU A 122 13.05 0.57 -12.93
CA GLU A 122 12.57 1.59 -13.88
C GLU A 122 11.04 1.71 -13.98
N GLU A 123 10.27 1.06 -13.10
CA GLU A 123 8.80 1.22 -13.07
C GLU A 123 8.36 2.17 -11.96
N ASN A 124 8.18 3.45 -12.32
CA ASN A 124 7.32 4.43 -11.63
C ASN A 124 7.21 4.27 -10.09
N SER A 125 8.31 4.51 -9.39
CA SER A 125 8.33 4.62 -7.93
C SER A 125 7.82 5.99 -7.47
N SER A 126 6.59 6.34 -7.86
CA SER A 126 5.91 7.51 -7.30
C SER A 126 5.01 7.07 -6.16
N SER A 127 5.10 7.76 -5.03
CA SER A 127 4.33 7.45 -3.84
C SER A 127 3.37 8.60 -3.52
N LEU A 128 2.19 8.25 -2.98
CA LEU A 128 1.26 9.21 -2.42
C LEU A 128 1.66 9.50 -0.97
N PHE A 129 2.06 10.74 -0.74
CA PHE A 129 2.43 11.24 0.57
C PHE A 129 1.28 12.02 1.19
N TYR A 130 1.19 11.92 2.51
CA TYR A 130 0.27 12.69 3.33
C TYR A 130 1.03 13.39 4.46
N ARG A 131 0.65 14.64 4.71
CA ARG A 131 1.05 15.39 5.90
C ARG A 131 -0.14 16.11 6.49
N GLU A 132 -0.06 16.41 7.78
CA GLU A 132 -1.09 17.20 8.44
C GLU A 132 -0.51 18.13 9.51
N PHE A 133 -1.16 19.28 9.69
CA PHE A 133 -0.83 20.28 10.71
C PHE A 133 -2.05 20.64 11.54
N PRO A 134 -1.90 20.89 12.86
CA PRO A 134 -3.00 21.40 13.67
C PRO A 134 -3.38 22.82 13.24
N PHE A 135 -4.67 23.06 13.00
CA PHE A 135 -5.18 24.36 12.60
C PHE A 135 -5.26 25.30 13.80
N ARG A 136 -4.26 26.19 13.96
CA ARG A 136 -4.12 27.03 15.17
C ARG A 136 -4.42 28.53 14.97
N LYS A 137 -4.50 29.06 13.74
CA LYS A 137 -4.55 30.52 13.51
C LYS A 137 -5.39 31.00 12.31
N MET A 138 -6.39 30.24 11.85
CA MET A 138 -7.23 30.64 10.71
C MET A 138 -6.43 30.94 9.41
N GLN A 139 -5.24 30.37 9.25
CA GLN A 139 -4.40 30.51 8.06
C GLN A 139 -3.79 29.15 7.71
N PHE A 140 -3.70 28.85 6.42
CA PHE A 140 -2.99 27.67 5.90
C PHE A 140 -1.48 27.84 6.14
N ARG A 141 -0.84 26.87 6.79
CA ARG A 141 0.61 26.83 7.00
C ARG A 141 1.30 26.26 5.76
N THR A 142 1.27 27.00 4.66
CA THR A 142 2.00 26.63 3.43
C THR A 142 3.40 27.23 3.30
N LEU A 143 3.92 27.91 4.33
CA LEU A 143 5.10 28.77 4.18
C LEU A 143 6.28 28.46 5.09
N ASP A 144 6.24 27.46 5.97
CA ASP A 144 7.42 27.10 6.77
C ASP A 144 8.14 25.89 6.14
N PRO A 145 9.34 26.08 5.54
CA PRO A 145 10.13 24.99 4.96
C PRO A 145 10.81 24.10 6.02
N TYR A 146 10.76 24.48 7.30
CA TYR A 146 11.43 23.76 8.38
C TYR A 146 10.43 23.30 9.46
N GLU A 147 10.40 21.97 9.67
CA GLU A 147 10.18 21.25 10.94
C GLU A 147 8.83 20.65 11.39
N GLU A 148 7.63 21.13 11.07
CA GLU A 148 6.52 20.70 11.95
C GLU A 148 5.85 19.33 11.69
N ALA A 149 5.90 18.75 10.47
CA ALA A 149 5.33 17.42 10.23
C ALA A 149 6.03 16.64 9.08
N PRO A 150 6.56 15.43 9.34
CA PRO A 150 7.17 14.63 8.30
C PRO A 150 6.12 14.11 7.31
N TRP A 151 6.45 14.09 6.03
CA TRP A 151 5.65 13.43 5.01
C TRP A 151 5.58 11.93 5.28
N LYS A 152 4.37 11.37 5.31
CA LYS A 152 4.14 9.94 5.50
C LYS A 152 3.71 9.32 4.18
N VAL A 153 4.39 8.26 3.75
CA VAL A 153 3.95 7.44 2.62
C VAL A 153 2.64 6.76 3.00
N LYS A 154 1.59 6.97 2.20
CA LYS A 154 0.28 6.33 2.35
C LYS A 154 0.09 5.19 1.35
N LEU A 155 0.51 5.42 0.10
CA LEU A 155 0.48 4.42 -0.97
C LEU A 155 1.78 4.50 -1.78
N SER A 156 2.37 3.35 -2.06
CA SER A 156 3.48 3.21 -3.00
C SER A 156 2.97 2.90 -4.42
N ASN A 157 3.80 3.12 -5.43
CA ASN A 157 3.54 2.77 -6.83
C ASN A 157 2.28 3.45 -7.43
N VAL A 158 2.03 4.70 -7.05
CA VAL A 158 0.91 5.52 -7.51
C VAL A 158 1.29 6.21 -8.82
N ARG A 159 0.76 5.72 -9.94
CA ARG A 159 1.05 6.27 -11.28
C ARG A 159 0.42 7.65 -11.52
N LEU A 160 -0.78 7.87 -10.99
CA LEU A 160 -1.61 9.02 -11.29
C LEU A 160 -2.43 9.39 -10.06
N PHE A 161 -2.51 10.69 -9.78
CA PHE A 161 -3.42 11.27 -8.81
C PHE A 161 -4.03 12.51 -9.44
N GLU A 162 -5.33 12.43 -9.70
CA GLU A 162 -6.12 13.48 -10.35
C GLU A 162 -7.24 13.91 -9.42
N LEU A 163 -7.49 15.21 -9.39
CA LEU A 163 -8.58 15.80 -8.63
C LEU A 163 -9.59 16.42 -9.60
N GLU A 164 -10.84 16.02 -9.46
CA GLU A 164 -11.97 16.70 -10.10
C GLU A 164 -12.94 17.18 -9.01
N TYR A 165 -13.49 18.37 -9.17
CA TYR A 165 -14.45 18.95 -8.24
C TYR A 165 -15.68 19.49 -8.98
N SER A 166 -16.83 19.49 -8.30
CA SER A 166 -18.06 20.08 -8.83
C SER A 166 -18.67 21.01 -7.80
N ALA A 167 -18.82 22.29 -8.16
CA ALA A 167 -19.45 23.29 -7.30
C ALA A 167 -20.98 23.13 -7.23
N GLY A 168 -21.59 22.52 -8.25
CA GLY A 168 -23.06 22.40 -8.40
C GLY A 168 -23.56 20.99 -8.70
N GLY A 169 -22.70 19.98 -8.60
CA GLY A 169 -23.03 18.56 -8.81
C GLY A 169 -23.15 18.10 -10.28
N ASN A 170 -23.37 19.03 -11.22
CA ASN A 170 -23.68 18.69 -12.61
C ASN A 170 -22.52 18.84 -13.60
N ILE A 171 -21.46 19.58 -13.23
CA ILE A 171 -20.30 19.82 -14.09
C ILE A 171 -19.04 19.60 -13.24
N PHE A 172 -18.18 18.70 -13.69
CA PHE A 172 -16.88 18.46 -13.07
C PHE A 172 -15.83 19.36 -13.70
N GLN A 173 -15.04 19.98 -12.85
CA GLN A 173 -13.92 20.84 -13.19
C GLN A 173 -12.65 20.20 -12.66
N ARG A 174 -11.57 20.36 -13.42
CA ARG A 174 -10.22 19.98 -13.01
C ARG A 174 -9.50 21.18 -12.43
#